data_AF-A0A3D4UW11-F1
#
_entry.id   AF-A0A3D4UW11-F1
#
_cell.length_a   1.000
_cell.length_b   1.000
_cell.length_c   1.000
_cell.angle_alpha   90.00
_cell.angle_beta   90.00
_cell.angle_gamma   90.00
#
_symmetry.space_group_name_H-M   'P 1'
#
loop_
_entity.id
_entity.type
_entity.pdbx_description
1 polymer ?
#
loop_
_entity_poly.entity_id
_entity_poly.type
_entity_poly.pdbx_seq_one_letter_code
_entity_poly.pdbx_strand_id
1 'polypeptide(L)'
;MKKLIQFFAVAMLVVLPIFAQAQDTVSVKELNTYADLSEYSQNALQAHPLNGVTVTYTGVIVSNPKTSGNATPNDTNSDGEIDDIGRIHVFITDTAAVTQGRAGMSIQIVESDYEI
;
A
#
# COMPACT_ATOMS: atom_id res chain seq x y z
N MET A 1 24.09 -45.73 9.11
CA MET A 1 22.78 -45.07 8.87
C MET A 1 22.62 -43.76 9.66
N LYS A 2 22.88 -43.72 10.98
CA LYS A 2 22.75 -42.48 11.79
C LYS A 2 23.60 -41.29 11.33
N LYS A 3 24.86 -41.52 10.91
CA LYS A 3 25.75 -40.44 10.42
C LYS A 3 25.36 -39.86 9.05
N LEU A 4 24.65 -40.65 8.23
CA LEU A 4 24.18 -40.21 6.90
C LEU A 4 22.95 -39.30 7.03
N ILE A 5 22.06 -39.62 7.99
CA ILE A 5 20.87 -38.81 8.31
C ILE A 5 21.27 -37.46 8.92
N GLN A 6 22.30 -37.43 9.79
CA GLN A 6 22.83 -36.18 10.32
C GLN A 6 23.44 -35.29 9.23
N PHE A 7 24.10 -35.88 8.24
CA PHE A 7 24.68 -35.10 7.13
C PHE A 7 23.61 -34.47 6.24
N PHE A 8 22.52 -35.21 5.96
CA PHE A 8 21.36 -34.69 5.22
C PHE A 8 20.61 -33.60 6.00
N ALA A 9 20.43 -33.77 7.32
CA ALA A 9 19.76 -32.77 8.15
C ALA A 9 20.55 -31.46 8.25
N VAL A 10 21.89 -31.52 8.36
CA VAL A 10 22.75 -30.33 8.39
C VAL A 10 22.79 -29.65 7.02
N ALA A 11 22.85 -30.40 5.92
CA ALA A 11 22.78 -29.85 4.57
C ALA A 11 21.43 -29.14 4.30
N MET A 12 20.32 -29.70 4.79
CA MET A 12 18.99 -29.10 4.63
C MET A 12 18.81 -27.83 5.49
N LEU A 13 19.48 -27.75 6.65
CA LEU A 13 19.45 -26.55 7.51
C LEU A 13 20.23 -25.36 6.91
N VAL A 14 21.28 -25.63 6.12
CA VAL A 14 22.11 -24.60 5.47
C VAL A 14 21.48 -24.06 4.18
N VAL A 15 20.54 -24.80 3.57
CA VAL A 15 19.84 -24.38 2.33
C VAL A 15 18.59 -23.52 2.64
N LEU A 16 18.11 -23.52 3.88
CA LEU A 16 16.88 -22.82 4.28
C LEU A 16 16.91 -21.27 4.29
N PRO A 17 18.04 -20.54 4.31
CA PRO A 17 17.97 -19.07 4.31
C PRO A 17 17.94 -18.46 2.90
N ILE A 18 18.01 -19.24 1.81
CA ILE A 18 18.19 -18.68 0.46
C ILE A 18 16.89 -18.03 -0.10
N PHE A 19 15.72 -18.33 0.48
CA PHE A 19 14.45 -17.77 0.01
C PHE A 19 13.92 -16.59 0.81
N ALA A 20 14.64 -16.14 1.84
CA ALA A 20 14.39 -14.82 2.41
C ALA A 20 15.10 -13.76 1.54
N GLN A 21 14.67 -13.63 0.29
CA GLN A 21 15.01 -12.42 -0.46
C GLN A 21 14.40 -11.27 0.34
N ALA A 22 15.26 -10.37 0.83
CA ALA A 22 14.81 -9.09 1.34
C ALA A 22 14.00 -8.45 0.21
N GLN A 23 12.68 -8.43 0.35
CA GLN A 23 11.84 -7.73 -0.60
C GLN A 23 12.26 -6.27 -0.51
N ASP A 24 12.79 -5.74 -1.62
CA ASP A 24 13.23 -4.34 -1.67
C ASP A 24 12.09 -3.48 -1.14
N THR A 25 12.36 -2.75 -0.07
CA THR A 25 11.34 -2.00 0.64
C THR A 25 11.05 -0.75 -0.18
N VAL A 26 10.06 -0.86 -1.06
CA VAL A 26 9.64 0.26 -1.89
C VAL A 26 8.82 1.22 -1.04
N SER A 27 9.28 2.46 -0.97
CA SER A 27 8.56 3.54 -0.32
C SER A 27 7.36 4.00 -1.15
N VAL A 28 6.37 4.57 -0.49
CA VAL A 28 5.22 5.19 -1.16
C VAL A 28 5.66 6.30 -2.14
N LYS A 29 6.77 6.98 -1.84
CA LYS A 29 7.33 8.00 -2.72
C LYS A 29 7.84 7.40 -4.03
N GLU A 30 8.56 6.30 -3.96
CA GLU A 30 9.03 5.58 -5.16
C GLU A 30 7.86 5.04 -5.97
N LEU A 31 6.81 4.55 -5.30
CA LEU A 31 5.57 4.13 -5.98
C LEU A 31 4.89 5.29 -6.74
N ASN A 32 4.92 6.50 -6.18
CA ASN A 32 4.32 7.68 -6.79
C ASN A 32 5.26 8.42 -7.77
N THR A 33 6.47 7.93 -7.99
CA THR A 33 7.48 8.61 -8.83
C THR A 33 7.52 8.00 -10.22
N TYR A 34 7.20 8.82 -11.20
CA TYR A 34 7.35 8.46 -12.61
C TYR A 34 8.52 9.24 -13.21
N ALA A 35 9.43 8.53 -13.87
CA ALA A 35 10.46 9.16 -14.69
C ALA A 35 9.81 9.67 -16.00
N ASP A 36 10.15 10.88 -16.41
CA ASP A 36 9.80 11.44 -17.72
C ASP A 36 8.30 11.41 -18.08
N LEU A 37 7.43 11.73 -17.10
CA LEU A 37 5.99 12.02 -17.29
C LEU A 37 5.83 13.27 -18.19
N SER A 38 6.07 13.10 -19.48
CA SER A 38 5.84 14.11 -20.51
C SER A 38 4.39 14.11 -21.00
N GLU A 39 3.64 13.05 -20.70
CA GLU A 39 2.24 12.87 -21.06
C GLU A 39 1.49 12.05 -19.99
N TYR A 40 0.28 12.49 -19.63
CA TYR A 40 -0.65 11.72 -18.80
C TYR A 40 -1.49 10.77 -19.69
N SER A 41 -0.86 9.72 -20.22
CA SER A 41 -1.54 8.69 -21.02
C SER A 41 -1.62 7.36 -20.27
N GLN A 42 -2.62 6.53 -20.63
CA GLN A 42 -2.77 5.18 -20.05
C GLN A 42 -1.49 4.35 -20.25
N ASN A 43 -0.86 4.44 -21.43
CA ASN A 43 0.39 3.75 -21.71
C ASN A 43 1.53 4.21 -20.80
N ALA A 44 1.68 5.51 -20.54
CA ALA A 44 2.71 6.03 -19.63
C ALA A 44 2.49 5.54 -18.19
N LEU A 45 1.24 5.48 -17.72
CA LEU A 45 0.91 4.95 -16.40
C LEU A 45 1.17 3.43 -16.31
N GLN A 46 0.85 2.68 -17.36
CA GLN A 46 1.09 1.23 -17.43
C GLN A 46 2.56 0.86 -17.60
N ALA A 47 3.39 1.76 -18.14
CA ALA A 47 4.83 1.56 -18.28
C ALA A 47 5.61 1.76 -16.96
N HIS A 48 4.91 2.03 -15.84
CA HIS A 48 5.56 2.21 -14.54
C HIS A 48 6.42 0.98 -14.17
N PRO A 49 7.66 1.15 -13.67
CA PRO A 49 8.56 0.03 -13.34
C PRO A 49 8.00 -0.96 -12.32
N LEU A 50 7.06 -0.52 -11.49
CA LEU A 50 6.39 -1.36 -10.49
C LEU A 50 5.05 -1.93 -10.96
N ASN A 51 4.68 -1.80 -12.23
CA ASN A 51 3.44 -2.38 -12.75
C ASN A 51 3.46 -3.92 -12.62
N GLY A 52 2.43 -4.47 -11.96
CA GLY A 52 2.32 -5.92 -11.68
C GLY A 52 3.27 -6.44 -10.59
N VAL A 53 4.08 -5.57 -9.98
CA VAL A 53 5.00 -5.95 -8.89
C VAL A 53 4.29 -5.83 -7.55
N THR A 54 4.34 -6.88 -6.74
CA THR A 54 3.87 -6.81 -5.35
C THR A 54 4.87 -6.03 -4.51
N VAL A 55 4.43 -4.89 -3.98
CA VAL A 55 5.22 -4.03 -3.10
C VAL A 55 4.62 -4.01 -1.71
N THR A 56 5.48 -3.95 -0.70
CA THR A 56 5.10 -3.97 0.71
C THR A 56 5.73 -2.79 1.42
N TYR A 57 4.90 -2.01 2.12
CA TYR A 57 5.32 -0.85 2.90
C TYR A 57 4.61 -0.85 4.26
N THR A 58 5.22 -0.20 5.24
CA THR A 58 4.62 -0.01 6.58
C THR A 58 4.18 1.44 6.72
N GLY A 59 2.88 1.64 6.80
CA GLY A 59 2.28 2.97 6.93
C GLY A 59 1.36 3.09 8.15
N VAL A 60 1.08 4.33 8.53
CA VAL A 60 0.03 4.67 9.49
C VAL A 60 -1.20 5.13 8.73
N ILE A 61 -2.35 4.61 9.14
CA ILE A 61 -3.66 5.03 8.62
C ILE A 61 -4.05 6.34 9.30
N VAL A 62 -4.31 7.36 8.49
CA VAL A 62 -4.85 8.65 8.90
C VAL A 62 -6.16 8.84 8.17
N SER A 63 -7.27 8.74 8.90
CA SER A 63 -8.59 9.08 8.38
C SER A 63 -9.19 10.21 9.21
N ASN A 64 -9.72 11.22 8.53
CA ASN A 64 -10.62 12.20 9.13
C ASN A 64 -11.98 12.07 8.45
N PRO A 65 -12.83 11.11 8.88
CA PRO A 65 -14.09 10.83 8.22
C PRO A 65 -15.00 12.07 8.10
N LYS A 66 -14.99 12.92 9.14
CA LYS A 66 -15.81 14.15 9.20
C LYS A 66 -15.37 15.27 8.25
N THR A 67 -14.13 15.24 7.75
CA THR A 67 -13.56 16.31 6.92
C THR A 67 -12.88 15.78 5.68
N SER A 68 -13.27 14.59 5.20
CA SER A 68 -12.60 13.87 4.11
C SER A 68 -12.68 14.57 2.73
N GLY A 69 -13.22 15.79 2.68
CA GLY A 69 -12.97 16.71 1.59
C GLY A 69 -13.87 16.53 0.37
N ASN A 70 -15.01 15.84 0.51
CA ASN A 70 -16.20 15.88 -0.37
C ASN A 70 -17.19 14.74 -0.04
N ALA A 71 -17.24 14.27 1.21
CA ALA A 71 -18.18 13.23 1.56
C ALA A 71 -19.56 13.84 1.85
N THR A 72 -20.56 13.42 1.10
CA THR A 72 -21.95 13.80 1.34
C THR A 72 -22.42 13.08 2.60
N PRO A 73 -22.83 13.81 3.66
CA PRO A 73 -23.54 13.18 4.76
C PRO A 73 -24.92 12.75 4.27
N ASN A 74 -25.25 11.48 4.47
CA ASN A 74 -26.54 10.94 4.07
C ASN A 74 -27.42 10.75 5.31
N ASP A 75 -28.59 11.35 5.24
CA ASP A 75 -29.71 11.10 6.15
C ASP A 75 -30.77 10.38 5.32
N THR A 76 -30.80 9.06 5.44
CA THR A 76 -31.63 8.18 4.62
C THR A 76 -33.08 8.15 5.08
N ASN A 77 -33.34 8.52 6.35
CA ASN A 77 -34.65 8.47 6.97
C ASN A 77 -35.26 9.88 7.21
N SER A 78 -34.49 10.95 6.94
CA SER A 78 -34.85 12.36 7.12
C SER A 78 -35.21 12.76 8.55
N ASP A 79 -34.63 12.10 9.56
CA ASP A 79 -34.85 12.41 10.99
C ASP A 79 -33.92 13.51 11.52
N GLY A 80 -32.96 13.97 10.71
CA GLY A 80 -31.98 15.00 11.07
C GLY A 80 -30.69 14.46 11.71
N GLU A 81 -30.60 13.16 11.97
CA GLU A 81 -29.36 12.47 12.31
C GLU A 81 -28.70 11.92 11.02
N ILE A 82 -27.36 11.95 10.96
CA ILE A 82 -26.63 11.44 9.81
C ILE A 82 -26.42 9.93 9.99
N ASP A 83 -27.00 9.14 9.09
CA ASP A 83 -26.89 7.67 9.09
C ASP A 83 -25.51 7.22 8.59
N ASP A 84 -25.02 7.83 7.50
CA ASP A 84 -23.76 7.45 6.88
C ASP A 84 -23.05 8.61 6.17
N ILE A 85 -21.84 8.31 5.71
CA ILE A 85 -20.98 9.22 4.95
C ILE A 85 -20.71 8.57 3.60
N GLY A 86 -21.17 9.19 2.50
CA GLY A 86 -21.11 8.58 1.16
C GLY A 86 -19.70 8.38 0.56
N ARG A 87 -18.64 8.74 1.29
CA ARG A 87 -17.25 8.44 0.89
C ARG A 87 -16.28 8.60 2.04
N ILE A 88 -15.45 7.58 2.28
CA ILE A 88 -14.34 7.68 3.23
C ILE A 88 -13.04 7.79 2.45
N HIS A 89 -12.28 8.85 2.76
CA HIS A 89 -10.92 9.00 2.27
C HIS A 89 -9.98 8.49 3.36
N VAL A 90 -9.19 7.48 3.03
CA VAL A 90 -8.19 6.91 3.92
C VAL A 90 -6.82 7.30 3.38
N PHE A 91 -6.06 8.05 4.18
CA PHE A 91 -4.67 8.37 3.84
C PHE A 91 -3.75 7.39 4.54
N ILE A 92 -2.82 6.82 3.79
CA ILE A 92 -1.76 5.99 4.36
C ILE A 92 -0.46 6.76 4.20
N THR A 93 0.18 7.10 5.32
CA THR A 93 1.50 7.73 5.33
C THR A 93 2.57 6.69 5.61
N ASP A 94 3.51 6.54 4.69
CA ASP A 94 4.68 5.67 4.85
C ASP A 94 5.53 6.14 6.03
N THR A 95 5.79 5.25 6.99
CA THR A 95 6.62 5.59 8.16
C THR A 95 8.09 5.21 7.99
N ALA A 96 8.38 4.26 7.08
CA ALA A 96 9.73 3.82 6.79
C ALA A 96 10.50 4.88 5.98
N ALA A 97 9.79 5.73 5.23
CA ALA A 97 10.36 6.78 4.40
C ALA A 97 10.42 8.16 5.07
N VAL A 98 10.36 8.26 6.40
CA VAL A 98 10.30 9.55 7.16
C VAL A 98 11.40 10.55 6.79
N THR A 99 12.57 10.06 6.38
CA THR A 99 13.73 10.89 5.98
C THR A 99 13.60 11.48 4.57
N GLN A 100 12.63 11.02 3.76
CA GLN A 100 12.47 11.42 2.36
C GLN A 100 11.60 12.68 2.17
N GLY A 101 11.06 13.23 3.26
CA GLY A 101 10.24 14.44 3.29
C GLY A 101 8.76 14.21 2.92
N ARG A 102 7.88 15.10 3.37
CA ARG A 102 6.40 14.90 3.33
C ARG A 102 5.79 14.67 1.93
N ALA A 103 6.45 15.15 0.87
CA ALA A 103 5.91 15.09 -0.48
C ALA A 103 5.94 13.66 -1.03
N GLY A 104 4.80 13.17 -1.53
CA GLY A 104 4.69 11.87 -2.18
C GLY A 104 4.70 10.67 -1.23
N MET A 105 4.73 10.87 0.09
CA MET A 105 4.72 9.80 1.11
C MET A 105 3.33 9.30 1.50
N SER A 106 2.27 9.89 0.94
CA SER A 106 0.89 9.53 1.26
C SER A 106 0.19 8.97 0.04
N ILE A 107 -0.48 7.84 0.22
CA ILE A 107 -1.46 7.32 -0.74
C ILE A 107 -2.84 7.60 -0.17
N GLN A 108 -3.78 7.92 -1.05
CA GLN A 108 -5.18 7.99 -0.70
C GLN A 108 -5.90 6.77 -1.26
N ILE A 109 -6.53 6.01 -0.39
CA ILE A 109 -7.52 5.01 -0.78
C ILE A 109 -8.87 5.73 -0.74
N VAL A 110 -9.56 5.73 -1.88
CA VAL A 110 -10.94 6.18 -1.99
C VAL A 110 -11.81 4.94 -2.04
N GLU A 111 -12.56 4.72 -0.97
CA GLU A 111 -13.60 3.72 -0.95
C GLU A 111 -14.86 4.37 -1.55
N SER A 112 -15.24 3.93 -2.75
CA SER A 112 -16.51 4.27 -3.38
C SER A 112 -17.38 3.02 -3.34
N ASP A 113 -18.49 3.09 -2.61
CA ASP A 113 -19.54 2.09 -2.43
C ASP A 113 -19.05 0.62 -2.41
N TYR A 114 -18.82 0.15 -1.18
CA TYR A 114 -18.67 -1.26 -0.86
C TYR A 114 -20.00 -1.98 -1.09
N GLU A 115 -20.16 -2.66 -2.23
CA GLU A 115 -21.24 -3.64 -2.41
C GLU A 115 -20.78 -5.01 -1.87
N ILE A 116 -21.56 -5.56 -0.92
CA ILE A 116 -21.37 -6.89 -0.31
C ILE A 116 -21.95 -7.98 -1.21
#